data_AF-A0A0R3STL6-F1
#
_entry.id   AF-A0A0R3STL6-F1
#
_cell.length_a   1.000
_cell.length_b   1.000
_cell.length_c   1.000
_cell.angle_alpha   90.00
_cell.angle_beta   90.00
_cell.angle_gamma   90.00
#
_symmetry.space_group_name_H-M   'P 1'
#
loop_
_entity.id
_entity.type
_entity.pdbx_description
1 polymer ?
#
loop_
_entity_poly.entity_id
_entity_poly.type
_entity_poly.pdbx_seq_one_letter_code
_entity_poly.pdbx_strand_id
1 'polypeptide(L)'
;MIEERFGCAAVNIPDTGVLFIGGLGRNGFILRSTELLTRRSGKGGEKWQWRHFPPMNYGHRGFPLSVYFQGRVYVVGYVEFVKKMEMLDLEAGGQWTFLNFFRQPLKVFSMARVANELFIAG
;
A
#
# COMPACT_ATOMS: atom_id res chain seq x y z
N MET A 1 6.56 17.54 2.29
CA MET A 1 7.65 16.80 2.94
C MET A 1 7.24 15.33 2.95
N ILE A 2 8.16 14.39 2.71
CA ILE A 2 7.89 12.95 2.84
C ILE A 2 7.79 12.63 4.33
N GLU A 3 6.84 11.81 4.74
CA GLU A 3 6.64 11.49 6.16
C GLU A 3 7.69 10.47 6.65
N GLU A 4 8.29 10.75 7.80
CA GLU A 4 8.94 9.71 8.61
C GLU A 4 7.86 8.72 9.10
N ARG A 5 8.14 7.42 9.01
CA ARG A 5 7.18 6.37 9.37
C ARG A 5 7.84 5.10 9.89
N PHE A 6 7.12 4.33 10.69
CA PHE A 6 7.44 2.95 11.04
C PHE A 6 6.20 2.06 10.89
N GLY A 7 6.40 0.74 10.73
CA GLY A 7 5.30 -0.22 10.58
C GLY A 7 4.51 -0.09 9.26
N CYS A 8 4.98 0.71 8.31
CA CYS A 8 4.34 0.88 7.01
C CYS A 8 4.50 -0.36 6.14
N ALA A 9 3.58 -0.50 5.17
CA ALA A 9 3.76 -1.42 4.06
C ALA A 9 4.71 -0.81 3.03
N ALA A 10 5.45 -1.68 2.34
CA ALA A 10 6.24 -1.33 1.18
C ALA A 10 6.01 -2.36 0.08
N VAL A 11 5.67 -1.90 -1.12
CA VAL A 11 5.36 -2.77 -2.25
C VAL A 11 6.12 -2.33 -3.50
N ASN A 12 6.77 -3.29 -4.15
CA ASN A 12 7.40 -3.05 -5.45
C ASN A 12 6.32 -3.03 -6.55
N ILE A 13 6.28 -1.94 -7.31
CA ILE A 13 5.46 -1.79 -8.51
C ILE A 13 6.40 -1.93 -9.72
N PRO A 14 6.23 -2.98 -10.54
CA PRO A 14 7.03 -3.20 -11.74
C PRO A 14 7.18 -1.95 -12.60
N ASP A 15 8.39 -1.71 -13.07
CA ASP A 15 8.79 -0.60 -13.95
C ASP A 15 8.53 0.82 -13.39
N THR A 16 8.02 0.93 -12.16
CA THR A 16 7.60 2.20 -11.56
C THR A 16 8.46 2.56 -10.34
N GLY A 17 8.59 1.66 -9.37
CA GLY A 17 9.31 1.93 -8.12
C GLY A 17 8.72 1.23 -6.91
N VAL A 18 9.07 1.70 -5.71
CA VAL A 18 8.56 1.16 -4.44
C VAL A 18 7.58 2.14 -3.82
N LEU A 19 6.34 1.69 -3.59
CA LEU A 19 5.30 2.48 -2.93
C LEU A 19 5.31 2.16 -1.43
N PHE A 20 5.48 3.20 -0.61
CA PHE A 20 5.39 3.15 0.84
C PHE A 20 3.99 3.58 1.26
N ILE A 21 3.36 2.81 2.15
CA ILE A 21 1.92 2.88 2.38
C ILE A 21 1.64 2.94 3.88
N GLY A 22 1.00 4.03 4.32
CA GLY A 22 0.57 4.23 5.70
C GLY A 22 1.69 4.08 6.72
N GLY A 23 1.39 3.43 7.84
CA GLY A 23 2.31 3.32 8.98
C GLY A 23 1.93 4.25 10.11
N LEU A 24 2.84 4.38 11.08
CA LEU A 24 2.78 5.35 12.16
C LEU A 24 3.86 6.42 11.95
N GLY A 25 3.47 7.69 12.01
CA GLY A 25 4.38 8.82 11.89
C GLY A 25 5.26 8.99 13.13
N ARG A 26 6.23 9.92 13.08
CA ARG A 26 7.11 10.24 14.24
C ARG A 26 6.34 10.54 15.53
N ASN A 27 5.18 11.15 15.42
CA ASN A 27 4.29 11.50 16.54
C ASN A 27 3.37 10.34 17.00
N GLY A 28 3.50 9.16 16.39
CA GLY A 28 2.62 8.02 16.65
C GLY A 28 1.24 8.12 15.99
N PHE A 29 0.97 9.15 15.17
CA PHE A 29 -0.29 9.22 14.44
C PHE A 29 -0.32 8.25 13.27
N ILE A 30 -1.50 7.68 13.05
CA ILE A 30 -1.77 6.79 11.93
C ILE A 30 -1.70 7.59 10.63
N LEU A 31 -0.81 7.16 9.74
CA LEU A 31 -0.64 7.76 8.43
C LEU A 31 -1.57 7.09 7.42
N ARG A 32 -2.23 7.92 6.61
CA ARG A 32 -2.91 7.50 5.38
C ARG A 32 -2.08 7.82 4.13
N SER A 33 -1.00 8.58 4.28
CA SER A 33 -0.14 9.00 3.18
C SER A 33 0.52 7.80 2.50
N THR A 34 0.73 7.97 1.21
CA THR A 34 1.52 7.04 0.40
C THR A 34 2.56 7.82 -0.38
N GLU A 35 3.74 7.23 -0.55
CA GLU A 35 4.88 7.89 -1.14
C GLU A 35 5.62 6.90 -2.04
N LEU A 36 5.92 7.36 -3.25
CA LEU A 36 6.58 6.56 -4.27
C LEU A 36 8.06 6.93 -4.34
N LEU A 37 8.92 5.94 -4.12
CA LEU A 37 10.33 6.00 -4.46
C LEU A 37 10.52 5.47 -5.89
N THR A 38 10.83 6.35 -6.82
CA THR A 38 10.92 6.03 -8.26
C THR A 38 12.21 6.53 -8.89
N ARG A 39 12.67 5.87 -9.96
CA ARG A 39 13.82 6.30 -10.75
C ARG A 39 13.40 7.40 -11.72
N ARG A 40 14.20 8.45 -11.80
CA ARG A 40 14.12 9.45 -12.86
C ARG A 40 15.21 9.15 -13.88
N SER A 41 14.81 8.91 -15.13
CA SER A 41 15.75 8.96 -16.24
C SER A 41 16.06 10.42 -16.58
N GLY A 42 17.34 10.75 -16.74
CA GLY A 42 17.80 12.09 -17.08
C GLY A 42 19.23 12.08 -17.59
N LYS A 43 19.64 13.15 -18.27
CA LYS A 43 21.04 13.33 -18.68
C LYS A 43 21.90 13.42 -17.41
N GLY A 44 22.73 12.41 -17.17
CA GLY A 44 23.54 12.28 -15.94
C GLY A 44 23.32 11.00 -15.12
N GLY A 45 22.57 10.02 -15.66
CA GLY A 45 22.36 8.72 -15.03
C GLY A 45 21.08 8.63 -14.21
N GLU A 46 20.88 7.48 -13.57
CA GLU A 46 19.67 7.21 -12.79
C GLU A 46 19.72 7.90 -11.43
N LYS A 47 18.72 8.72 -11.15
CA LYS A 47 18.54 9.34 -9.84
C LYS A 47 17.22 8.88 -9.24
N TRP A 48 17.28 8.48 -7.98
CA TRP A 48 16.09 8.17 -7.19
C TRP A 48 15.44 9.46 -6.69
N GLN A 49 14.12 9.49 -6.68
CA GLN A 49 13.35 10.61 -6.15
C GLN A 49 12.14 10.09 -5.38
N TRP A 50 11.79 10.81 -4.33
CA TRP A 50 10.55 10.60 -3.61
C TRP A 50 9.46 11.50 -4.18
N ARG A 51 8.24 10.98 -4.24
CA ARG A 51 7.05 11.72 -4.66
C ARG A 51 5.87 11.37 -3.76
N HIS A 52 5.08 12.37 -3.45
CA HIS A 52 3.75 12.15 -2.87
C HIS A 52 2.89 11.37 -3.84
N PHE A 53 2.11 10.44 -3.32
CA PHE A 53 1.18 9.62 -4.06
C PHE A 53 -0.21 9.67 -3.36
N PRO A 54 -1.32 9.41 -4.06
CA PRO A 54 -2.65 9.55 -3.46
C PRO A 54 -2.78 8.79 -2.12
N PRO A 55 -3.35 9.39 -1.07
CA PRO A 55 -3.45 8.75 0.24
C PRO A 55 -4.53 7.66 0.25
N MET A 56 -4.36 6.66 1.11
CA MET A 56 -5.39 5.66 1.40
C MET A 56 -6.65 6.33 1.98
N ASN A 57 -7.79 5.66 1.84
CA ASN A 57 -9.03 6.10 2.45
C ASN A 57 -9.00 5.91 3.98
N TYR A 58 -8.42 4.80 4.44
CA TYR A 58 -8.37 4.37 5.84
C TYR A 58 -6.92 4.10 6.29
N GLY A 59 -6.64 4.36 7.57
CA GLY A 59 -5.29 4.27 8.13
C GLY A 59 -4.85 2.89 8.60
N HIS A 60 -5.74 1.89 8.57
CA HIS A 60 -5.42 0.49 8.90
C HIS A 60 -4.69 0.28 10.23
N ARG A 61 -5.10 1.03 11.27
CA ARG A 61 -4.50 1.02 12.62
C ARG A 61 -2.98 1.23 12.65
N GLY A 62 -2.41 1.80 11.58
CA GLY A 62 -0.99 2.07 11.46
C GLY A 62 -0.12 0.90 11.01
N PHE A 63 -0.69 -0.30 10.78
CA PHE A 63 0.08 -1.49 10.36
C PHE A 63 -0.54 -2.14 9.12
N PRO A 64 -0.47 -1.49 7.95
CA PRO A 64 -1.01 -2.07 6.72
C PRO A 64 -0.17 -3.25 6.21
N LEU A 65 -0.84 -4.25 5.64
CA LEU A 65 -0.28 -5.31 4.81
C LEU A 65 -0.59 -4.98 3.35
N SER A 66 0.34 -5.25 2.44
CA SER A 66 0.16 -4.90 1.02
C SER A 66 0.72 -5.94 0.06
N VAL A 67 0.09 -6.06 -1.11
CA VAL A 67 0.57 -6.88 -2.23
C VAL A 67 0.27 -6.17 -3.55
N TYR A 68 1.23 -6.22 -4.48
CA TYR A 68 1.00 -5.86 -5.87
C TYR A 68 0.54 -7.09 -6.65
N PHE A 69 -0.57 -6.95 -7.37
CA PHE A 69 -1.19 -8.04 -8.12
C PHE A 69 -1.95 -7.47 -9.32
N GLN A 70 -1.60 -7.89 -10.54
CA GLN A 70 -2.29 -7.54 -11.79
C GLN A 70 -2.56 -6.01 -11.96
N GLY A 71 -1.50 -5.19 -11.90
CA GLY A 71 -1.63 -3.74 -12.10
C GLY A 71 -2.17 -2.97 -10.89
N ARG A 72 -2.49 -3.67 -9.79
CA ARG A 72 -3.15 -3.09 -8.61
C ARG A 72 -2.34 -3.33 -7.36
N VAL A 73 -2.44 -2.40 -6.42
CA VAL A 73 -1.94 -2.60 -5.05
C VAL A 73 -3.14 -2.81 -4.14
N TYR A 74 -3.13 -3.90 -3.40
CA TYR A 74 -4.15 -4.22 -2.41
C TYR A 74 -3.62 -3.98 -1.01
N VAL A 75 -4.48 -3.51 -0.10
CA VAL A 75 -4.11 -3.19 1.29
C VAL A 75 -5.20 -3.63 2.27
N VAL A 76 -4.77 -4.19 3.40
CA VAL A 76 -5.60 -4.52 4.57
C VAL A 76 -4.84 -4.20 5.86
N GLY A 77 -5.54 -4.08 7.00
CA GLY A 77 -4.90 -3.87 8.29
C GLY A 77 -4.44 -5.16 8.96
N TYR A 78 -3.22 -5.16 9.49
CA TYR A 78 -2.68 -6.24 10.33
C TYR A 78 -3.42 -6.29 11.67
N VAL A 79 -3.84 -7.51 12.08
CA VAL A 79 -4.58 -7.80 13.32
C VAL A 79 -5.94 -7.08 13.40
N GLU A 80 -6.37 -6.49 12.29
CA GLU A 80 -7.64 -5.80 12.17
C GLU A 80 -8.74 -6.76 11.69
N PHE A 81 -9.94 -6.63 12.27
CA PHE A 81 -11.13 -7.31 11.78
C PHE A 81 -11.70 -6.52 10.59
N VAL A 82 -11.36 -6.94 9.38
CA VAL A 82 -11.76 -6.25 8.15
C VAL A 82 -12.82 -7.04 7.38
N LYS A 83 -13.79 -6.32 6.81
CA LYS A 83 -14.72 -6.86 5.78
C LYS A 83 -14.36 -6.40 4.37
N LYS A 84 -13.53 -5.37 4.28
CA LYS A 84 -13.15 -4.67 3.05
C LYS A 84 -11.63 -4.57 2.99
N MET A 85 -11.11 -4.60 1.78
CA MET A 85 -9.73 -4.20 1.49
C MET A 85 -9.74 -2.90 0.72
N GLU A 86 -8.64 -2.17 0.75
CA GLU A 86 -8.40 -1.07 -0.17
C GLU A 86 -7.61 -1.55 -1.39
N MET A 87 -7.89 -0.94 -2.52
CA MET A 87 -7.24 -1.23 -3.78
C MET A 87 -6.92 0.07 -4.51
N LEU A 88 -5.67 0.19 -4.90
CA LEU A 88 -5.15 1.24 -5.76
C LEU A 88 -4.98 0.67 -7.17
N ASP A 89 -5.76 1.22 -8.11
CA ASP A 89 -5.64 0.89 -9.53
C ASP A 89 -4.72 1.91 -10.21
N LEU A 90 -3.54 1.45 -10.65
CA LEU A 90 -2.53 2.30 -11.25
C LEU A 90 -2.89 2.72 -12.68
N GLU A 91 -3.75 1.96 -13.36
CA GLU A 91 -4.21 2.26 -14.72
C GLU A 91 -5.40 3.23 -14.70
N ALA A 92 -6.25 3.14 -13.67
CA ALA A 92 -7.43 4.00 -13.51
C ALA A 92 -7.14 5.35 -12.81
N GLY A 93 -5.94 5.91 -13.00
CA GLY A 93 -5.58 7.23 -12.47
C GLY A 93 -5.12 7.26 -11.00
N GLY A 94 -4.83 6.09 -10.41
CA GLY A 94 -4.14 6.00 -9.12
C GLY A 94 -4.97 6.40 -7.90
N GLN A 95 -6.29 6.18 -7.93
CA GLN A 95 -7.16 6.42 -6.76
C GLN A 95 -7.35 5.15 -5.94
N TRP A 96 -7.45 5.33 -4.62
CA TRP A 96 -7.76 4.25 -3.68
C TRP A 96 -9.27 4.02 -3.62
N THR A 97 -9.69 2.76 -3.72
CA THR A 97 -11.09 2.34 -3.63
C THR A 97 -11.27 1.19 -2.65
N PHE A 98 -12.46 1.05 -2.08
CA PHE A 98 -12.79 -0.09 -1.22
C PHE A 98 -13.36 -1.24 -2.05
N LEU A 99 -12.88 -2.46 -1.79
CA LEU A 99 -13.42 -3.70 -2.31
C LEU A 99 -14.02 -4.53 -1.17
N ASN A 100 -15.28 -4.94 -1.33
CA ASN A 100 -15.90 -5.90 -0.42
C ASN A 100 -15.39 -7.30 -0.77
N PHE A 101 -14.83 -8.01 0.20
CA PHE A 101 -14.23 -9.32 -0.05
C PHE A 101 -14.73 -10.39 0.92
N PHE A 102 -14.85 -10.06 2.21
CA PHE A 102 -15.23 -11.04 3.20
C PHE A 102 -16.74 -11.02 3.49
N ARG A 103 -17.37 -12.20 3.43
CA ARG A 103 -18.77 -12.39 3.86
C ARG A 103 -18.94 -12.10 5.36
N GLN A 104 -17.89 -12.34 6.16
CA GLN A 104 -17.83 -12.06 7.61
C GLN A 104 -16.49 -11.38 7.94
N PRO A 105 -16.37 -10.58 9.01
CA PRO A 105 -15.09 -9.98 9.37
C PRO A 105 -14.01 -11.04 9.56
N LEU A 106 -12.85 -10.88 8.93
CA LEU A 106 -11.68 -11.72 9.14
C LEU A 106 -10.62 -10.89 9.89
N LYS A 107 -10.02 -11.47 10.93
CA LYS A 107 -8.86 -10.88 11.60
C LYS A 107 -7.62 -11.22 10.79
N VAL A 108 -7.03 -10.28 10.07
CA VAL A 108 -5.97 -10.61 9.11
C VAL A 108 -4.59 -10.61 9.76
N PHE A 109 -3.77 -11.63 9.50
CA PHE A 109 -2.37 -11.69 9.93
C PHE A 109 -1.37 -11.60 8.78
N SER A 110 -1.73 -12.08 7.59
CA SER A 110 -0.83 -12.01 6.44
C SER A 110 -1.59 -11.91 5.12
N MET A 111 -0.88 -11.41 4.12
CA MET A 111 -1.37 -11.32 2.75
C MET A 111 -0.23 -11.64 1.78
N ALA A 112 -0.52 -12.44 0.76
CA ALA A 112 0.47 -12.87 -0.22
C ALA A 112 -0.15 -13.06 -1.61
N ARG A 113 0.64 -12.83 -2.65
CA ARG A 113 0.34 -13.31 -4.00
C ARG A 113 1.04 -14.64 -4.22
N VAL A 114 0.32 -15.65 -4.70
CA VAL A 114 0.90 -16.90 -5.19
C VAL A 114 0.33 -17.17 -6.58
N ALA A 115 1.21 -17.32 -7.57
CA ALA A 115 0.82 -17.45 -8.97
C ALA A 115 -0.16 -16.35 -9.41
N ASN A 116 -1.38 -16.72 -9.80
CA ASN A 116 -2.43 -15.80 -10.24
C ASN A 116 -3.54 -15.63 -9.20
N GLU A 117 -3.22 -15.81 -7.92
CA GLU A 117 -4.17 -15.69 -6.82
C GLU A 117 -3.62 -14.81 -5.70
N LEU A 118 -4.55 -14.15 -5.00
CA LEU A 118 -4.29 -13.35 -3.80
C LEU A 118 -4.83 -14.11 -2.58
N PHE A 119 -3.94 -14.37 -1.63
CA PHE A 119 -4.23 -15.06 -0.39
C PHE A 119 -4.24 -14.07 0.77
N ILE A 120 -5.24 -14.21 1.64
CA ILE A 120 -5.31 -13.50 2.91
C ILE A 120 -5.51 -14.55 3.99
N ALA A 121 -4.61 -14.57 4.97
CA ALA A 121 -4.70 -15.48 6.11
C ALA A 121 -5.10 -14.70 7.36
N GLY A 122 -6.03 -15.26 8.12
CA GLY A 122 -6.47 -14.76 9.41
C GLY A 122 -6.28 -15.76 10.54
#